data_AF-A0A832GXT0-F1
#
_entry.id   AF-A0A832GXT0-F1
#
_cell.length_a   1.000
_cell.length_b   1.000
_cell.length_c   1.000
_cell.angle_alpha   90.00
_cell.angle_beta   90.00
_cell.angle_gamma   90.00
#
_symmetry.space_group_name_H-M   'P 1'
#
loop_
_entity.id
_entity.type
_entity.pdbx_description
1 polymer ?
#
loop_
_entity_poly.entity_id
_entity_poly.type
_entity_poly.pdbx_seq_one_letter_code
_entity_poly.pdbx_strand_id
1 'polypeptide(L)'
;MRFKTLISILYLLIFFVLIIFIVSSSVQVKAKYSDDCLACHEDKDLIMEKNGRKISLYVNPSVYKASVHGGADCKDCHQGYNPEEIPHNPKSKGVNCNECHDIKKNTSSVHNNVKCYSCHGYHDVVTAKEFAKSDNCINCHNTKSITSFKQSVHFRKNISCDKCHKGGHEVIKISKSESTRLCSQCHRNAFNEVNNSVHKQASGKGQTPVCVDCHGYHSINTNRLSIEAQSCYKCHLNEKMFPGKEKGSADFVAQYEKSVHNSVRKNGIPAASCTDCHGDHLIKGSKDLETKDGILESCIRCHDKAVKEFRMSKHGNNVEKSPGNPFECTDCHGEHGILAVKLDSKLSKLMQTDMCLECHKDNKFQSKFKPGTELHINDYLNSAHYIKLREGNPNAASCTDCHGSHAMLNALDPNSPINPKNISSTCGQSNCHNKIYNEYKGSIHDVSVQTKEKSDAPTCVNCHGSHGLLKKDDPANPLAKPNGVVQLCSDCHASVRIVENNNLPKGIVTDFNSSFHGLALRGGSQEAADCGSCHGVHNVRPSSDPMSSIHDNNLPQTCGKCHPGATLATFKTPIHLVESAEENVILKWVKILYTFLIIAIIGFMVLHNIFDFIKKLRTKH
;
A
#
# COMPACT_ATOMS: atom_id res chain seq x y z
N MET A 1 99.78 -18.30 70.92
CA MET A 1 98.44 -17.96 70.37
C MET A 1 98.09 -18.63 69.02
N ARG A 2 98.95 -19.42 68.36
CA ARG A 2 98.66 -19.96 67.01
C ARG A 2 98.10 -21.40 66.93
N PHE A 3 98.11 -22.19 68.00
CA PHE A 3 97.72 -23.61 67.94
C PHE A 3 96.22 -23.87 68.21
N LYS A 4 95.59 -23.07 69.10
CA LYS A 4 94.15 -23.22 69.42
C LYS A 4 93.23 -22.79 68.28
N THR A 5 93.62 -21.80 67.47
CA THR A 5 92.84 -21.32 66.32
C THR A 5 92.82 -22.31 65.16
N LEU A 6 93.92 -23.03 64.91
CA LEU A 6 94.00 -24.06 63.87
C LEU A 6 93.12 -25.29 64.18
N ILE A 7 93.08 -25.72 65.44
CA ILE A 7 92.21 -26.83 65.88
C ILE A 7 90.73 -26.43 65.77
N SER A 8 90.38 -25.19 66.14
CA SER A 8 88.99 -24.73 66.05
C SER A 8 88.48 -24.62 64.61
N ILE A 9 89.35 -24.23 63.66
CA ILE A 9 89.00 -24.19 62.23
C ILE A 9 88.86 -25.62 61.65
N LEU A 10 89.70 -26.56 62.09
CA LEU A 10 89.60 -27.96 61.66
C LEU A 10 88.30 -28.62 62.16
N TYR A 11 87.90 -28.38 63.42
CA TYR A 11 86.62 -28.86 63.94
C TYR A 11 85.43 -28.20 63.23
N LEU A 12 85.51 -26.92 62.88
CA LEU A 12 84.44 -26.25 62.13
C LEU A 12 84.29 -26.81 60.71
N LEU A 13 85.42 -27.11 60.04
CA LEU A 13 85.42 -27.73 58.71
C LEU A 13 84.91 -29.17 58.75
N ILE A 14 85.30 -29.98 59.73
CA ILE A 14 84.79 -31.35 59.88
C ILE A 14 83.30 -31.33 60.21
N PHE A 15 82.84 -30.40 61.05
CA PHE A 15 81.42 -30.24 61.37
C PHE A 15 80.61 -29.77 60.16
N PHE A 16 81.16 -28.87 59.33
CA PHE A 16 80.52 -28.42 58.11
C PHE A 16 80.45 -29.52 57.03
N VAL A 17 81.51 -30.33 56.90
CA VAL A 17 81.53 -31.50 56.01
C VAL A 17 80.56 -32.59 56.49
N LEU A 18 80.46 -32.83 57.81
CA LEU A 18 79.47 -33.76 58.36
C LEU A 18 78.02 -33.28 58.15
N ILE A 19 77.75 -31.97 58.31
CA ILE A 19 76.43 -31.41 58.04
C ILE A 19 76.08 -31.51 56.56
N ILE A 20 77.02 -31.24 55.65
CA ILE A 20 76.80 -31.43 54.22
C ILE A 20 76.49 -32.91 53.93
N PHE A 21 77.21 -33.85 54.54
CA PHE A 21 76.99 -35.29 54.34
C PHE A 21 75.63 -35.78 54.90
N ILE A 22 75.19 -35.25 56.04
CA ILE A 22 73.89 -35.57 56.69
C ILE A 22 72.71 -34.92 55.94
N VAL A 23 72.90 -33.73 55.35
CA VAL A 23 71.86 -33.07 54.53
C VAL A 23 71.73 -33.75 53.16
N SER A 24 72.81 -34.30 52.58
CA SER A 24 72.74 -35.05 51.32
C SER A 24 72.16 -36.47 51.43
N SER A 25 72.00 -37.03 52.63
CA SER A 25 71.51 -38.40 52.84
C SER A 25 70.02 -38.51 53.21
N SER A 26 69.28 -37.40 53.20
CA SER A 26 67.86 -37.37 53.58
C SER A 26 66.87 -37.07 52.45
N VAL A 27 67.33 -36.91 51.20
CA VAL A 27 66.40 -36.88 50.05
C VAL A 27 66.26 -38.31 49.54
N GLN A 28 65.30 -39.04 50.09
CA GLN A 28 64.73 -40.18 49.39
C GLN A 28 64.12 -39.64 48.10
N VAL A 29 64.89 -39.69 47.01
CA VAL A 29 64.36 -39.58 45.66
C VAL A 29 63.40 -40.75 45.51
N LYS A 30 62.09 -40.52 45.70
CA LYS A 30 61.09 -41.44 45.15
C LYS A 30 61.43 -41.52 43.67
N ALA A 31 61.88 -42.70 43.21
CA ALA A 31 61.99 -42.98 41.79
C ALA A 31 60.66 -42.58 41.16
N LYS A 32 60.72 -41.65 40.21
CA LYS A 32 59.53 -41.08 39.61
C LYS A 32 59.02 -42.13 38.61
N TYR A 33 58.03 -42.93 39.00
CA TYR A 33 57.47 -43.98 38.14
C TYR A 33 56.93 -43.40 36.83
N SER A 34 56.66 -42.08 36.79
CA SER A 34 56.40 -41.35 35.55
C SER A 34 57.46 -41.56 34.46
N ASP A 35 58.75 -41.63 34.81
CA ASP A 35 59.81 -41.80 33.82
C ASP A 35 59.77 -43.22 33.21
N ASP A 36 59.42 -44.24 34.02
CA ASP A 36 59.21 -45.62 33.56
C ASP A 36 58.02 -45.73 32.61
N CYS A 37 56.92 -45.02 32.90
CA CYS A 37 55.75 -44.99 32.02
C CYS A 37 56.07 -44.26 30.71
N LEU A 38 56.75 -43.11 30.79
CA LEU A 38 57.07 -42.29 29.63
C LEU A 38 58.10 -42.95 28.70
N ALA A 39 58.94 -43.86 29.18
CA ALA A 39 59.87 -44.64 28.33
C ALA A 39 59.18 -45.32 27.13
N CYS A 40 57.90 -45.68 27.27
CA CYS A 40 57.07 -46.16 26.17
C CYS A 40 56.00 -45.14 25.74
N HIS A 41 55.34 -44.47 26.69
CA HIS A 41 54.21 -43.59 26.40
C HIS A 41 54.58 -42.24 25.80
N GLU A 42 55.86 -41.86 25.72
CA GLU A 42 56.30 -40.68 24.97
C GLU A 42 56.44 -40.92 23.45
N ASP A 43 56.25 -42.16 22.99
CA ASP A 43 56.26 -42.47 21.56
C ASP A 43 54.94 -42.04 20.90
N LYS A 44 55.05 -41.16 19.89
CA LYS A 44 53.91 -40.60 19.14
C LYS A 44 53.16 -41.66 18.32
N ASP A 45 53.85 -42.73 17.93
CA ASP A 45 53.30 -43.78 17.10
C ASP A 45 52.69 -44.92 17.93
N LEU A 46 52.76 -44.84 19.27
CA LEU A 46 52.19 -45.84 20.16
C LEU A 46 50.66 -45.85 20.08
N ILE A 47 50.12 -46.97 19.61
CA ILE A 47 48.69 -47.19 19.42
C ILE A 47 48.25 -48.52 20.04
N MET A 48 47.01 -48.57 20.51
CA MET A 48 46.33 -49.83 20.80
C MET A 48 45.06 -49.97 19.97
N GLU A 49 44.68 -51.19 19.67
CA GLU A 49 43.39 -51.48 19.05
C GLU A 49 42.37 -51.92 20.10
N LYS A 50 41.23 -51.24 20.16
CA LYS A 50 40.13 -51.58 21.06
C LYS A 50 38.81 -51.46 20.31
N ASN A 51 38.06 -52.55 20.23
CA ASN A 51 36.78 -52.62 19.52
C ASN A 51 36.85 -52.11 18.06
N GLY A 52 37.90 -52.49 17.32
CA GLY A 52 38.10 -52.10 15.92
C GLY A 52 38.50 -50.63 15.68
N ARG A 53 38.88 -49.89 16.74
CA ARG A 53 39.41 -48.53 16.64
C ARG A 53 40.84 -48.47 17.14
N LYS A 54 41.71 -47.81 16.37
CA LYS A 54 43.06 -47.44 16.79
C LYS A 54 42.98 -46.26 17.76
N ILE A 55 43.54 -46.42 18.95
CA ILE A 55 43.58 -45.42 20.02
C ILE A 55 45.05 -45.11 20.28
N SER A 56 45.44 -43.84 20.19
CA SER A 56 46.80 -43.41 20.57
C SER A 56 46.98 -43.52 22.08
N LEU A 57 48.12 -44.05 22.48
CA LEU A 57 48.56 -44.14 23.88
C LEU A 57 49.66 -43.10 24.20
N TYR A 58 49.96 -42.21 23.26
CA TYR A 58 50.97 -41.18 23.41
C TYR A 58 50.60 -40.16 24.49
N VAL A 59 51.60 -39.76 25.28
CA VAL A 59 51.58 -38.70 26.28
C VAL A 59 52.75 -37.77 26.01
N ASN A 60 52.48 -36.49 25.81
CA ASN A 60 53.54 -35.50 25.65
C ASN A 60 54.11 -35.10 27.03
N PRO A 61 55.38 -35.41 27.34
CA PRO A 61 55.96 -35.14 28.66
C PRO A 61 55.98 -33.64 29.00
N SER A 62 56.23 -32.79 28.00
CA SER A 62 56.32 -31.34 28.20
C SER A 62 54.95 -30.74 28.51
N VAL A 63 53.90 -31.22 27.85
CA VAL A 63 52.52 -30.76 28.09
C VAL A 63 52.02 -31.25 29.45
N TYR A 64 52.29 -32.52 29.80
CA TYR A 64 51.93 -33.05 31.11
C TYR A 64 52.60 -32.29 32.25
N LYS A 65 53.91 -32.06 32.15
CA LYS A 65 54.68 -31.30 33.15
C LYS A 65 54.19 -29.85 33.30
N ALA A 66 53.64 -29.26 32.24
CA ALA A 66 53.05 -27.92 32.27
C ALA A 66 51.60 -27.89 32.80
N SER A 67 50.94 -29.06 32.94
CA SER A 67 49.57 -29.17 33.45
C SER A 67 49.49 -28.89 34.96
N VAL A 68 48.28 -28.72 35.47
CA VAL A 68 48.05 -28.51 36.91
C VAL A 68 48.45 -29.71 37.77
N HIS A 69 48.57 -30.89 37.16
CA HIS A 69 48.99 -32.13 37.79
C HIS A 69 50.42 -32.54 37.39
N GLY A 70 51.22 -31.66 36.78
CA GLY A 70 52.58 -31.99 36.32
C GLY A 70 53.57 -32.38 37.43
N GLY A 71 53.20 -32.16 38.70
CA GLY A 71 53.92 -32.63 39.89
C GLY A 71 53.44 -33.96 40.46
N ALA A 72 52.33 -34.53 39.96
CA ALA A 72 51.84 -35.84 40.37
C ALA A 72 52.62 -36.96 39.66
N ASP A 73 52.60 -38.16 40.22
CA ASP A 73 53.07 -39.37 39.55
C ASP A 73 51.94 -39.96 38.70
N CYS A 74 52.28 -40.68 37.62
CA CYS A 74 51.29 -41.29 36.72
C CYS A 74 50.36 -42.25 37.48
N LYS A 75 50.90 -42.99 38.47
CA LYS A 75 50.14 -43.94 39.30
C LYS A 75 49.15 -43.29 40.25
N ASP A 76 49.32 -42.00 40.57
CA ASP A 76 48.40 -41.27 41.45
C ASP A 76 46.99 -41.18 40.82
N CYS A 77 46.93 -41.12 39.48
CA CYS A 77 45.69 -41.15 38.71
C CYS A 77 45.39 -42.52 38.09
N HIS A 78 46.42 -43.23 37.62
CA HIS A 78 46.31 -44.57 37.02
C HIS A 78 46.50 -45.66 38.08
N GLN A 79 45.61 -45.67 39.07
CA GLN A 79 45.66 -46.65 40.15
C GLN A 79 45.37 -48.07 39.63
N GLY A 80 46.18 -49.04 40.07
CA GLY A 80 46.04 -50.45 39.71
C GLY A 80 46.77 -50.89 38.43
N TYR A 81 47.55 -50.00 37.80
CA TYR A 81 48.42 -50.36 36.68
C TYR A 81 49.81 -50.80 37.17
N ASN A 82 50.25 -51.98 36.74
CA ASN A 82 51.59 -52.50 37.01
C ASN A 82 52.51 -52.24 35.80
N PRO A 83 53.59 -51.43 35.94
CA PRO A 83 54.56 -51.17 34.87
C PRO A 83 55.30 -52.41 34.37
N GLU A 84 55.36 -53.46 35.18
CA GLU A 84 56.05 -54.72 34.83
C GLU A 84 55.20 -55.66 33.97
N GLU A 85 53.88 -55.42 33.88
CA GLU A 85 52.97 -56.19 33.01
C GLU A 85 52.79 -55.44 31.69
N ILE A 86 53.40 -55.91 30.60
CA ILE A 86 53.31 -55.26 29.28
C ILE A 86 52.78 -56.25 28.24
N PRO A 87 51.66 -55.97 27.54
CA PRO A 87 50.76 -54.82 27.74
C PRO A 87 49.94 -54.93 29.03
N HIS A 88 49.89 -53.85 29.81
CA HIS A 88 49.20 -53.85 31.11
C HIS A 88 47.68 -54.11 30.96
N ASN A 89 47.10 -54.91 31.86
CA ASN A 89 45.71 -55.39 31.76
C ASN A 89 44.68 -54.26 31.59
N PRO A 90 43.84 -54.28 30.53
CA PRO A 90 42.90 -53.19 30.21
C PRO A 90 41.64 -53.13 31.08
N LYS A 91 41.48 -54.00 32.10
CA LYS A 91 40.30 -54.06 32.97
C LYS A 91 40.24 -52.98 34.06
N SER A 92 40.96 -51.88 33.93
CA SER A 92 40.91 -50.80 34.93
C SER A 92 39.60 -50.01 34.88
N LYS A 93 39.14 -49.55 36.04
CA LYS A 93 38.18 -48.46 36.12
C LYS A 93 38.93 -47.19 35.73
N GLY A 94 38.47 -46.48 34.70
CA GLY A 94 39.13 -45.26 34.23
C GLY A 94 39.28 -44.19 35.32
N VAL A 95 40.20 -43.24 35.12
CA VAL A 95 40.57 -42.20 36.11
C VAL A 95 39.33 -41.48 36.67
N ASN A 96 39.23 -41.47 38.01
CA ASN A 96 38.12 -40.85 38.74
C ASN A 96 38.59 -39.63 39.53
N CYS A 97 38.41 -38.45 38.94
CA CYS A 97 38.83 -37.17 39.54
C CYS A 97 38.14 -36.87 40.89
N ASN A 98 36.98 -37.48 41.16
CA ASN A 98 36.19 -37.19 42.37
C ASN A 98 36.79 -37.80 43.65
N GLU A 99 37.79 -38.68 43.54
CA GLU A 99 38.48 -39.24 44.71
C GLU A 99 39.37 -38.19 45.41
N CYS A 100 39.84 -37.19 44.67
CA CYS A 100 40.65 -36.09 45.21
C CYS A 100 39.95 -34.72 45.11
N HIS A 101 38.99 -34.55 44.20
CA HIS A 101 38.25 -33.30 44.05
C HIS A 101 36.79 -33.44 44.48
N ASP A 102 36.34 -32.65 45.46
CA ASP A 102 34.93 -32.53 45.84
C ASP A 102 34.16 -31.66 44.81
N ILE A 103 33.86 -32.26 43.66
CA ILE A 103 33.10 -31.59 42.60
C ILE A 103 31.62 -31.86 42.82
N LYS A 104 30.92 -30.86 43.38
CA LYS A 104 29.45 -30.86 43.45
C LYS A 104 28.86 -30.85 42.05
N LYS A 105 28.49 -32.01 41.52
CA LYS A 105 27.82 -32.13 40.24
C LYS A 105 26.38 -31.66 40.37
N ASN A 106 25.99 -30.70 39.54
CA ASN A 106 24.60 -30.28 39.44
C ASN A 106 23.82 -31.31 38.62
N THR A 107 22.96 -32.09 39.29
CA THR A 107 22.14 -33.14 38.64
C THR A 107 21.20 -32.59 37.58
N SER A 108 20.84 -31.31 37.66
CA SER A 108 20.00 -30.61 36.68
C SER A 108 20.78 -30.11 35.46
N SER A 109 22.12 -30.14 35.49
CA SER A 109 22.92 -29.76 34.33
C SER A 109 22.89 -30.86 33.27
N VAL A 110 22.77 -30.43 32.01
CA VAL A 110 22.90 -31.35 30.86
C VAL A 110 24.31 -31.93 30.72
N HIS A 111 25.30 -31.38 31.42
CA HIS A 111 26.67 -31.90 31.45
C HIS A 111 26.98 -32.80 32.67
N ASN A 112 25.99 -33.14 33.49
CA ASN A 112 26.18 -33.99 34.69
C ASN A 112 26.90 -35.33 34.39
N ASN A 113 26.63 -35.90 33.21
CA ASN A 113 27.21 -37.18 32.78
C ASN A 113 28.47 -37.03 31.91
N VAL A 114 28.92 -35.81 31.61
CA VAL A 114 30.14 -35.55 30.85
C VAL A 114 31.35 -35.86 31.74
N LYS A 115 32.37 -36.51 31.16
CA LYS A 115 33.59 -36.85 31.89
C LYS A 115 34.44 -35.59 32.09
N CYS A 116 35.02 -35.41 33.27
CA CYS A 116 35.74 -34.19 33.63
C CYS A 116 36.87 -33.86 32.62
N TYR A 117 37.61 -34.90 32.21
CA TYR A 117 38.70 -34.77 31.24
C TYR A 117 38.26 -34.30 29.85
N SER A 118 36.97 -34.44 29.49
CA SER A 118 36.46 -33.98 28.19
C SER A 118 36.44 -32.46 28.07
N CYS A 119 36.46 -31.75 29.21
CA CYS A 119 36.57 -30.29 29.25
C CYS A 119 37.93 -29.85 29.82
N HIS A 120 38.39 -30.52 30.88
CA HIS A 120 39.60 -30.13 31.58
C HIS A 120 40.89 -30.68 30.96
N GLY A 121 40.84 -31.60 29.98
CA GLY A 121 42.02 -32.25 29.42
C GLY A 121 42.29 -33.62 30.07
N TYR A 122 43.11 -34.44 29.40
CA TYR A 122 43.44 -35.80 29.86
C TYR A 122 44.77 -35.79 30.62
N HIS A 123 45.88 -35.66 29.88
CA HIS A 123 47.23 -35.51 30.43
C HIS A 123 47.70 -34.05 30.37
N ASP A 124 46.85 -33.15 29.91
CA ASP A 124 47.06 -31.71 29.76
C ASP A 124 46.09 -30.93 30.65
N VAL A 125 45.79 -31.47 31.85
CA VAL A 125 44.70 -30.99 32.70
C VAL A 125 44.85 -29.50 33.02
N VAL A 126 43.80 -28.72 32.75
CA VAL A 126 43.73 -27.27 33.01
C VAL A 126 42.74 -26.93 34.13
N THR A 127 43.00 -25.81 34.81
CA THR A 127 42.07 -25.30 35.84
C THR A 127 40.74 -24.87 35.21
N ALA A 128 39.67 -24.82 36.03
CA ALA A 128 38.40 -24.24 35.61
C ALA A 128 38.54 -22.77 35.16
N LYS A 129 39.44 -22.00 35.78
CA LYS A 129 39.72 -20.61 35.40
C LYS A 129 40.36 -20.52 34.02
N GLU A 130 41.25 -21.45 33.69
CA GLU A 130 41.89 -21.47 32.38
C GLU A 130 40.93 -21.95 31.29
N PHE A 131 40.13 -22.98 31.57
CA PHE A 131 39.08 -23.43 30.66
C PHE A 131 38.02 -22.34 30.40
N ALA A 132 37.61 -21.62 31.45
CA ALA A 132 36.58 -20.56 31.36
C ALA A 132 37.00 -19.36 30.50
N LYS A 133 38.28 -19.20 30.17
CA LYS A 133 38.75 -18.16 29.23
C LYS A 133 38.50 -18.51 27.76
N SER A 134 38.07 -19.74 27.48
CA SER A 134 37.87 -20.24 26.12
C SER A 134 36.38 -20.39 25.79
N ASP A 135 35.91 -19.76 24.72
CA ASP A 135 34.54 -19.89 24.19
C ASP A 135 34.39 -21.22 23.40
N ASN A 136 34.70 -22.33 24.07
CA ASN A 136 34.90 -23.64 23.43
C ASN A 136 33.62 -24.47 23.28
N CYS A 137 32.43 -23.92 23.57
CA CYS A 137 31.17 -24.65 23.46
C CYS A 137 31.00 -25.31 22.07
N ILE A 138 31.45 -24.63 21.02
CA ILE A 138 31.30 -25.03 19.62
C ILE A 138 32.21 -26.22 19.24
N ASN A 139 33.35 -26.38 19.91
CA ASN A 139 34.31 -27.45 19.61
C ASN A 139 33.71 -28.83 19.96
N CYS A 140 32.86 -28.88 20.98
CA CYS A 140 32.15 -30.10 21.37
C CYS A 140 30.73 -30.16 20.79
N HIS A 141 30.04 -29.02 20.67
CA HIS A 141 28.69 -28.94 20.10
C HIS A 141 28.76 -28.50 18.62
N ASN A 142 29.12 -29.41 17.73
CA ASN A 142 29.13 -29.11 16.29
C ASN A 142 27.81 -29.52 15.62
N THR A 143 26.73 -28.79 15.92
CA THR A 143 25.38 -29.09 15.41
C THR A 143 24.88 -28.01 14.44
N LYS A 144 23.86 -28.36 13.66
CA LYS A 144 23.14 -27.40 12.79
C LYS A 144 22.63 -26.18 13.56
N SER A 145 22.21 -26.36 14.82
CA SER A 145 21.73 -25.28 15.69
C SER A 145 22.81 -24.22 15.94
N ILE A 146 24.05 -24.62 16.16
CA ILE A 146 25.17 -23.70 16.38
C ILE A 146 25.58 -22.98 15.10
N THR A 147 25.48 -23.66 13.95
CA THR A 147 25.67 -23.00 12.66
C THR A 147 24.64 -21.89 12.45
N SER A 148 23.37 -22.12 12.81
CA SER A 148 22.33 -21.08 12.78
C SER A 148 22.60 -19.95 13.78
N PHE A 149 23.07 -20.26 14.99
CA PHE A 149 23.42 -19.24 15.98
C PHE A 149 24.54 -18.31 15.52
N LYS A 150 25.56 -18.85 14.84
CA LYS A 150 26.66 -18.04 14.28
C LYS A 150 26.18 -16.97 13.29
N GLN A 151 25.03 -17.17 12.66
CA GLN A 151 24.44 -16.21 11.72
C GLN A 151 23.56 -15.16 12.42
N SER A 152 23.23 -15.37 13.70
CA SER A 152 22.33 -14.51 14.45
C SER A 152 22.94 -13.14 14.76
N VAL A 153 22.09 -12.18 15.14
CA VAL A 153 22.55 -10.88 15.66
C VAL A 153 23.28 -11.02 17.00
N HIS A 154 22.89 -12.01 17.83
CA HIS A 154 23.48 -12.23 19.14
C HIS A 154 24.94 -12.64 19.02
N PHE A 155 25.27 -13.57 18.11
CA PHE A 155 26.65 -13.96 17.85
C PHE A 155 27.49 -12.79 17.32
N ARG A 156 26.96 -12.02 16.36
CA ARG A 156 27.64 -10.83 15.81
C ARG A 156 27.88 -9.72 16.84
N LYS A 157 27.12 -9.71 17.93
CA LYS A 157 27.25 -8.79 19.07
C LYS A 157 28.04 -9.40 20.24
N ASN A 158 28.75 -10.50 20.02
CA ASN A 158 29.55 -11.20 21.03
C ASN A 158 28.75 -11.66 22.25
N ILE A 159 27.48 -12.05 22.06
CA ILE A 159 26.71 -12.73 23.10
C ILE A 159 27.05 -14.22 23.04
N SER A 160 27.76 -14.68 24.08
CA SER A 160 28.23 -16.04 24.24
C SER A 160 27.11 -17.00 24.70
N CYS A 161 27.31 -18.30 24.51
CA CYS A 161 26.29 -19.33 24.75
C CYS A 161 25.82 -19.35 26.22
N ASP A 162 26.74 -19.09 27.15
CA ASP A 162 26.49 -19.09 28.60
C ASP A 162 25.52 -17.99 29.05
N LYS A 163 25.38 -16.90 28.28
CA LYS A 163 24.40 -15.84 28.59
C LYS A 163 22.96 -16.34 28.52
N CYS A 164 22.70 -17.39 27.76
CA CYS A 164 21.39 -18.01 27.68
C CYS A 164 21.35 -19.37 28.39
N HIS A 165 22.35 -20.21 28.16
CA HIS A 165 22.37 -21.60 28.62
C HIS A 165 23.09 -21.81 29.95
N LYS A 166 23.64 -20.76 30.58
CA LYS A 166 24.66 -20.85 31.63
C LYS A 166 25.94 -21.55 31.13
N GLY A 167 27.03 -21.44 31.90
CA GLY A 167 28.34 -21.99 31.56
C GLY A 167 28.84 -23.05 32.55
N GLY A 168 29.92 -23.74 32.17
CA GLY A 168 30.63 -24.67 33.05
C GLY A 168 29.79 -25.87 33.47
N HIS A 169 29.66 -26.11 34.78
CA HIS A 169 28.93 -27.25 35.33
C HIS A 169 27.43 -27.01 35.50
N GLU A 170 26.90 -25.86 35.08
CA GLU A 170 25.49 -25.48 35.26
C GLU A 170 24.71 -25.35 33.96
N VAL A 171 25.24 -25.84 32.83
CA VAL A 171 24.58 -25.69 31.53
C VAL A 171 23.16 -26.27 31.58
N ILE A 172 22.18 -25.48 31.15
CA ILE A 172 20.75 -25.81 31.17
C ILE A 172 20.15 -25.95 29.77
N LYS A 173 19.11 -26.79 29.67
CA LYS A 173 18.21 -26.83 28.52
C LYS A 173 17.07 -25.84 28.72
N ILE A 174 16.88 -24.93 27.77
CA ILE A 174 15.82 -23.93 27.81
C ILE A 174 14.57 -24.49 27.13
N SER A 175 13.44 -24.51 27.84
CA SER A 175 12.16 -24.90 27.26
C SER A 175 11.53 -23.75 26.46
N LYS A 176 10.53 -24.06 25.62
CA LYS A 176 9.79 -23.05 24.84
C LYS A 176 9.15 -21.98 25.74
N SER A 177 8.51 -22.38 26.83
CA SER A 177 7.86 -21.44 27.77
C SER A 177 8.89 -20.59 28.52
N GLU A 178 10.04 -21.17 28.85
CA GLU A 178 11.09 -20.46 29.60
C GLU A 178 11.86 -19.45 28.73
N SER A 179 11.92 -19.68 27.42
CA SER A 179 12.58 -18.77 26.48
C SER A 179 12.04 -17.33 26.56
N THR A 180 10.73 -17.16 26.71
CA THR A 180 10.11 -15.83 26.85
C THR A 180 10.63 -15.08 28.07
N ARG A 181 10.74 -15.77 29.21
CA ARG A 181 11.25 -15.18 30.46
C ARG A 181 12.72 -14.81 30.34
N LEU A 182 13.52 -15.62 29.65
CA LEU A 182 14.93 -15.35 29.43
C LEU A 182 15.12 -14.14 28.51
N CYS A 183 14.43 -14.10 27.37
CA CYS A 183 14.53 -12.99 26.42
C CYS A 183 14.09 -11.65 27.05
N SER A 184 13.05 -11.65 27.90
CA SER A 184 12.51 -10.43 28.50
C SER A 184 13.45 -9.77 29.51
N GLN A 185 14.47 -10.48 30.01
CA GLN A 185 15.50 -9.90 30.88
C GLN A 185 16.33 -8.82 30.15
N CYS A 186 16.46 -8.92 28.82
CA CYS A 186 17.17 -7.94 28.00
C CYS A 186 16.22 -7.18 27.05
N HIS A 187 15.19 -7.83 26.51
CA HIS A 187 14.24 -7.27 25.54
C HIS A 187 12.89 -6.88 26.19
N ARG A 188 12.93 -6.08 27.24
CA ARG A 188 11.75 -5.74 28.04
C ARG A 188 10.67 -5.00 27.25
N ASN A 189 11.05 -4.10 26.35
CA ASN A 189 10.10 -3.32 25.54
C ASN A 189 9.30 -4.22 24.60
N ALA A 190 10.00 -5.04 23.80
CA ALA A 190 9.38 -6.03 22.92
C ALA A 190 8.48 -7.01 23.69
N PHE A 191 8.90 -7.43 24.89
CA PHE A 191 8.06 -8.28 25.75
C PHE A 191 6.76 -7.58 26.16
N ASN A 192 6.81 -6.31 26.54
CA ASN A 192 5.62 -5.54 26.89
C ASN A 192 4.69 -5.37 25.68
N GLU A 193 5.24 -5.06 24.51
CA GLU A 193 4.48 -4.89 23.27
C GLU A 193 3.78 -6.18 22.84
N VAL A 194 4.48 -7.32 22.84
CA VAL A 194 3.88 -8.62 22.53
C VAL A 194 2.78 -8.97 23.53
N ASN A 195 2.96 -8.68 24.82
CA ASN A 195 1.91 -8.91 25.82
C ASN A 195 0.68 -8.03 25.64
N ASN A 196 0.82 -6.87 24.99
CA ASN A 196 -0.29 -5.99 24.66
C ASN A 196 -0.89 -6.28 23.27
N SER A 197 -0.29 -7.17 22.49
CA SER A 197 -0.74 -7.54 21.14
C SER A 197 -1.97 -8.45 21.14
N VAL A 198 -2.64 -8.51 19.97
CA VAL A 198 -3.79 -9.40 19.75
C VAL A 198 -3.48 -10.88 20.02
N HIS A 199 -2.25 -11.31 19.76
CA HIS A 199 -1.83 -12.69 20.01
C HIS A 199 -1.91 -13.06 21.49
N LYS A 200 -1.61 -12.12 22.40
CA LYS A 200 -1.75 -12.34 23.84
C LYS A 200 -3.22 -12.27 24.27
N GLN A 201 -4.00 -11.35 23.71
CA GLN A 201 -5.42 -11.23 24.00
C GLN A 201 -6.24 -12.48 23.59
N ALA A 202 -5.81 -13.16 22.52
CA ALA A 202 -6.42 -14.40 22.03
C ALA A 202 -6.09 -15.66 22.87
N SER A 203 -5.36 -15.55 23.99
CA SER A 203 -4.80 -16.67 24.76
C SER A 203 -5.84 -17.64 25.38
N GLY A 204 -7.13 -17.32 25.36
CA GLY A 204 -8.20 -18.22 25.81
C GLY A 204 -8.39 -19.49 24.97
N LYS A 205 -7.72 -19.61 23.81
CA LYS A 205 -7.84 -20.75 22.88
C LYS A 205 -6.59 -21.65 22.77
N GLY A 206 -5.60 -21.48 23.65
CA GLY A 206 -4.55 -22.49 23.90
C GLY A 206 -3.35 -22.56 22.95
N GLN A 207 -3.16 -21.60 22.03
CA GLN A 207 -2.02 -21.59 21.09
C GLN A 207 -1.40 -20.20 20.88
N THR A 208 -1.09 -19.50 21.97
CA THR A 208 -0.42 -18.20 21.89
C THR A 208 1.04 -18.37 21.46
N PRO A 209 1.49 -17.71 20.37
CA PRO A 209 2.88 -17.75 19.97
C PRO A 209 3.77 -17.06 21.01
N VAL A 210 4.96 -17.62 21.22
CA VAL A 210 6.04 -17.01 22.04
C VAL A 210 7.19 -16.54 21.16
N CYS A 211 8.17 -15.84 21.73
CA CYS A 211 9.27 -15.22 20.99
C CYS A 211 9.96 -16.17 20.00
N VAL A 212 10.23 -17.41 20.43
CA VAL A 212 10.91 -18.43 19.62
C VAL A 212 10.06 -19.00 18.48
N ASP A 213 8.74 -18.82 18.48
CA ASP A 213 7.88 -19.21 17.35
C ASP A 213 8.07 -18.29 16.15
N CYS A 214 8.40 -17.01 16.41
CA CYS A 214 8.63 -16.01 15.36
C CYS A 214 10.12 -15.86 15.02
N HIS A 215 10.99 -15.81 16.03
CA HIS A 215 12.42 -15.55 15.88
C HIS A 215 13.26 -16.84 15.76
N GLY A 216 12.74 -17.99 16.18
CA GLY A 216 13.50 -19.24 16.29
C GLY A 216 14.39 -19.29 17.53
N TYR A 217 14.82 -20.50 17.92
CA TYR A 217 15.59 -20.75 19.15
C TYR A 217 17.05 -20.27 19.06
N HIS A 218 17.76 -20.70 18.02
CA HIS A 218 19.18 -20.39 17.84
C HIS A 218 19.43 -19.53 16.61
N SER A 219 18.55 -19.55 15.61
CA SER A 219 18.63 -18.65 14.46
C SER A 219 18.44 -17.17 14.85
N ILE A 220 17.53 -16.92 15.81
CA ILE A 220 17.18 -15.60 16.36
C ILE A 220 17.06 -14.57 15.23
N ASN A 221 16.14 -14.86 14.31
CA ASN A 221 15.90 -14.11 13.11
C ASN A 221 15.46 -12.68 13.47
N THR A 222 16.20 -11.68 13.02
CA THR A 222 15.85 -10.27 13.21
C THR A 222 15.61 -9.54 11.90
N ASN A 223 15.84 -10.20 10.76
CA ASN A 223 15.58 -9.57 9.47
C ASN A 223 14.07 -9.64 9.22
N ARG A 224 13.45 -8.46 9.06
CA ARG A 224 12.04 -8.25 8.74
C ARG A 224 11.54 -9.25 7.69
N LEU A 225 12.30 -9.39 6.60
CA LEU A 225 12.04 -10.33 5.51
C LEU A 225 12.10 -11.82 5.87
N SER A 226 12.98 -12.21 6.79
CA SER A 226 13.13 -13.62 7.21
C SER A 226 12.02 -14.07 8.15
N ILE A 227 11.35 -13.13 8.80
CA ILE A 227 10.23 -13.39 9.72
C ILE A 227 8.92 -13.52 8.93
N GLU A 228 8.77 -12.81 7.81
CA GLU A 228 7.46 -12.55 7.20
C GLU A 228 6.89 -13.68 6.34
N ALA A 229 7.66 -14.31 5.44
CA ALA A 229 7.10 -15.35 4.54
C ALA A 229 6.96 -16.74 5.19
N GLN A 230 7.63 -16.99 6.34
CA GLN A 230 7.61 -18.31 6.98
C GLN A 230 7.01 -18.30 8.39
N SER A 231 7.29 -17.30 9.23
CA SER A 231 6.85 -17.35 10.63
C SER A 231 5.36 -17.04 10.76
N CYS A 232 4.86 -15.99 10.11
CA CYS A 232 3.45 -15.63 10.12
C CYS A 232 2.61 -16.70 9.40
N TYR A 233 3.03 -17.11 8.20
CA TYR A 233 2.32 -18.08 7.36
C TYR A 233 2.20 -19.47 7.98
N LYS A 234 3.19 -19.91 8.76
CA LYS A 234 3.15 -21.19 9.47
C LYS A 234 1.89 -21.38 10.32
N CYS A 235 1.36 -20.29 10.87
CA CYS A 235 0.13 -20.29 11.64
C CYS A 235 -1.05 -19.77 10.81
N HIS A 236 -0.89 -18.64 10.11
CA HIS A 236 -2.01 -17.95 9.46
C HIS A 236 -2.45 -18.55 8.12
N LEU A 237 -1.64 -19.41 7.49
CA LEU A 237 -2.08 -20.23 6.33
C LEU A 237 -2.50 -21.64 6.76
N ASN A 238 -2.55 -21.93 8.06
CA ASN A 238 -2.96 -23.23 8.55
C ASN A 238 -4.48 -23.30 8.67
N GLU A 239 -5.15 -23.94 7.71
CA GLU A 239 -6.60 -24.14 7.70
C GLU A 239 -7.14 -24.84 8.96
N LYS A 240 -6.33 -25.65 9.65
CA LYS A 240 -6.76 -26.28 10.91
C LYS A 240 -6.87 -25.28 12.05
N MET A 241 -6.08 -24.20 12.01
CA MET A 241 -6.13 -23.11 12.99
C MET A 241 -7.15 -22.04 12.60
N PHE A 242 -7.25 -21.73 11.30
CA PHE A 242 -8.11 -20.67 10.76
C PHE A 242 -8.94 -21.18 9.56
N PRO A 243 -9.95 -22.03 9.79
CA PRO A 243 -10.76 -22.59 8.71
C PRO A 243 -11.72 -21.56 8.09
N GLY A 244 -12.18 -21.84 6.87
CA GLY A 244 -13.18 -21.06 6.16
C GLY A 244 -12.61 -20.17 5.07
N LYS A 245 -13.45 -19.32 4.48
CA LYS A 245 -13.11 -18.38 3.39
C LYS A 245 -13.31 -16.91 3.74
N GLU A 246 -13.94 -16.67 4.89
CA GLU A 246 -14.32 -15.35 5.37
C GLU A 246 -13.13 -14.60 5.98
N LYS A 247 -13.33 -13.32 6.31
CA LYS A 247 -12.33 -12.47 6.98
C LYS A 247 -11.79 -13.16 8.24
N GLY A 248 -10.46 -13.27 8.32
CA GLY A 248 -9.75 -13.94 9.42
C GLY A 248 -9.46 -15.43 9.20
N SER A 249 -9.84 -16.01 8.06
CA SER A 249 -9.48 -17.37 7.65
C SER A 249 -8.09 -17.46 6.99
N ALA A 250 -7.57 -18.68 6.86
CA ALA A 250 -6.33 -18.95 6.12
C ALA A 250 -6.44 -18.58 4.63
N ASP A 251 -7.57 -18.90 3.99
CA ASP A 251 -7.85 -18.53 2.60
C ASP A 251 -7.88 -17.02 2.40
N PHE A 252 -8.42 -16.29 3.38
CA PHE A 252 -8.42 -14.83 3.34
C PHE A 252 -7.00 -14.25 3.42
N VAL A 253 -6.15 -14.77 4.32
CA VAL A 253 -4.74 -14.35 4.42
C VAL A 253 -3.95 -14.72 3.16
N ALA A 254 -4.24 -15.88 2.54
CA ALA A 254 -3.59 -16.33 1.31
C ALA A 254 -3.78 -15.35 0.13
N GLN A 255 -4.82 -14.51 0.16
CA GLN A 255 -5.01 -13.46 -0.85
C GLN A 255 -3.87 -12.44 -0.90
N TYR A 256 -3.15 -12.25 0.22
CA TYR A 256 -1.97 -11.40 0.26
C TYR A 256 -0.91 -11.79 -0.76
N GLU A 257 -0.73 -13.09 -1.03
CA GLU A 257 0.24 -13.56 -2.01
C GLU A 257 -0.01 -13.01 -3.42
N LYS A 258 -1.28 -12.70 -3.73
CA LYS A 258 -1.71 -12.14 -5.01
C LYS A 258 -1.66 -10.60 -5.03
N SER A 259 -1.47 -9.96 -3.89
CA SER A 259 -1.50 -8.51 -3.76
C SER A 259 -0.28 -7.83 -4.38
N VAL A 260 -0.42 -6.54 -4.69
CA VAL A 260 0.74 -5.71 -5.09
C VAL A 260 1.77 -5.59 -3.98
N HIS A 261 1.34 -5.71 -2.73
CA HIS A 261 2.21 -5.59 -1.56
C HIS A 261 3.14 -6.79 -1.42
N ASN A 262 2.76 -7.96 -1.95
CA ASN A 262 3.64 -9.11 -2.10
C ASN A 262 4.54 -9.06 -3.34
N SER A 263 4.28 -8.15 -4.30
CA SER A 263 5.09 -8.07 -5.52
C SER A 263 6.56 -7.72 -5.21
N VAL A 264 7.47 -8.42 -5.88
CA VAL A 264 8.92 -8.34 -5.65
C VAL A 264 9.47 -7.01 -6.18
N ARG A 265 10.02 -6.18 -5.28
CA ARG A 265 10.90 -5.06 -5.64
C ARG A 265 12.32 -5.55 -5.92
N LYS A 266 13.13 -4.72 -6.59
CA LYS A 266 14.56 -4.98 -6.88
C LYS A 266 15.25 -5.58 -5.63
N ASN A 267 15.77 -6.81 -5.75
CA ASN A 267 16.37 -7.65 -4.69
C ASN A 267 15.46 -8.66 -3.95
N GLY A 268 14.28 -9.03 -4.47
CA GLY A 268 13.51 -10.15 -3.88
C GLY A 268 12.67 -9.77 -2.67
N ILE A 269 12.44 -8.46 -2.44
CA ILE A 269 11.79 -7.92 -1.23
C ILE A 269 10.34 -7.53 -1.52
N PRO A 270 9.34 -7.95 -0.69
CA PRO A 270 7.96 -7.48 -0.83
C PRO A 270 7.84 -5.96 -0.71
N ALA A 271 6.85 -5.38 -1.39
CA ALA A 271 6.63 -3.93 -1.39
C ALA A 271 6.11 -3.39 -0.04
N ALA A 272 5.28 -4.16 0.67
CA ALA A 272 4.85 -3.90 2.05
C ALA A 272 4.49 -5.23 2.71
N SER A 273 4.97 -5.48 3.92
CA SER A 273 4.83 -6.76 4.60
C SER A 273 3.67 -6.82 5.60
N CYS A 274 3.47 -7.99 6.23
CA CYS A 274 2.47 -8.14 7.29
C CYS A 274 2.67 -7.13 8.42
N THR A 275 3.92 -6.88 8.81
CA THR A 275 4.26 -5.97 9.91
C THR A 275 4.12 -4.50 9.53
N ASP A 276 4.22 -4.15 8.24
CA ASP A 276 3.94 -2.79 7.75
C ASP A 276 2.49 -2.37 7.97
N CYS A 277 1.56 -3.32 8.04
CA CYS A 277 0.13 -3.05 8.26
C CYS A 277 -0.30 -3.39 9.69
N HIS A 278 0.05 -4.58 10.19
CA HIS A 278 -0.40 -5.08 11.48
C HIS A 278 0.49 -4.65 12.65
N GLY A 279 1.67 -4.07 12.42
CA GLY A 279 2.68 -3.83 13.46
C GLY A 279 3.61 -5.04 13.67
N ASP A 280 4.69 -4.82 14.41
CA ASP A 280 5.80 -5.77 14.59
C ASP A 280 5.68 -6.62 15.87
N HIS A 281 6.09 -6.12 17.03
CA HIS A 281 5.90 -6.76 18.33
C HIS A 281 4.53 -6.41 18.90
N LEU A 282 4.04 -5.17 18.65
CA LEU A 282 2.67 -4.77 18.96
C LEU A 282 1.74 -5.08 17.79
N ILE A 283 1.47 -6.38 17.60
CA ILE A 283 0.62 -6.86 16.50
C ILE A 283 -0.85 -6.53 16.79
N LYS A 284 -1.47 -5.79 15.87
CA LYS A 284 -2.87 -5.34 15.89
C LYS A 284 -3.77 -6.34 15.16
N GLY A 285 -4.90 -6.68 15.77
CA GLY A 285 -5.93 -7.52 15.18
C GLY A 285 -6.82 -6.75 14.20
N SER A 286 -7.75 -7.45 13.55
CA SER A 286 -8.72 -6.82 12.63
C SER A 286 -9.52 -5.73 13.32
N LYS A 287 -10.00 -5.97 14.56
CA LYS A 287 -10.79 -5.01 15.34
C LYS A 287 -10.02 -3.74 15.69
N ASP A 288 -8.73 -3.87 15.96
CA ASP A 288 -7.86 -2.72 16.27
C ASP A 288 -7.60 -1.89 15.02
N LEU A 289 -7.54 -2.55 13.85
CA LEU A 289 -7.36 -1.91 12.55
C LEU A 289 -8.65 -1.28 12.00
N GLU A 290 -9.81 -1.87 12.27
CA GLU A 290 -11.16 -1.34 11.96
C GLU A 290 -11.51 -0.07 12.74
N THR A 291 -10.64 0.39 13.63
CA THR A 291 -10.78 1.73 14.22
C THR A 291 -10.39 2.80 13.20
N LYS A 292 -11.04 3.97 13.26
CA LYS A 292 -10.90 5.10 12.32
C LYS A 292 -9.45 5.49 12.01
N ASP A 293 -8.57 5.37 13.00
CA ASP A 293 -7.15 5.71 12.87
C ASP A 293 -6.29 4.50 12.47
N GLY A 294 -6.77 3.26 12.63
CA GLY A 294 -5.99 2.03 12.45
C GLY A 294 -5.55 1.78 11.01
N ILE A 295 -6.51 1.70 10.07
CA ILE A 295 -6.23 1.44 8.65
C ILE A 295 -5.66 2.67 7.96
N LEU A 296 -6.26 3.85 8.18
CA LEU A 296 -5.84 5.08 7.51
C LEU A 296 -4.40 5.48 7.87
N GLU A 297 -4.02 5.39 9.16
CA GLU A 297 -2.65 5.65 9.59
C GLU A 297 -1.66 4.56 9.12
N SER A 298 -2.14 3.36 8.81
CA SER A 298 -1.28 2.33 8.22
C SER A 298 -0.95 2.67 6.76
N CYS A 299 -1.93 3.14 6.00
CA CYS A 299 -1.75 3.52 4.60
C CYS A 299 -0.94 4.82 4.45
N ILE A 300 -1.15 5.83 5.30
CA ILE A 300 -0.52 7.15 5.15
C ILE A 300 1.02 7.11 5.22
N ARG A 301 1.58 6.14 5.93
CA ARG A 301 3.04 5.92 6.04
C ARG A 301 3.73 5.81 4.68
N CYS A 302 3.02 5.32 3.67
CA CYS A 302 3.53 5.17 2.31
C CYS A 302 2.69 5.92 1.26
N HIS A 303 1.37 6.02 1.46
CA HIS A 303 0.40 6.63 0.53
C HIS A 303 -0.07 8.02 0.98
N ASP A 304 0.83 8.82 1.55
CA ASP A 304 0.56 10.12 2.15
C ASP A 304 -0.31 11.04 1.27
N LYS A 305 0.05 11.20 -0.01
CA LYS A 305 -0.71 12.03 -0.95
C LYS A 305 -2.15 11.53 -1.14
N ALA A 306 -2.35 10.24 -1.39
CA ALA A 306 -3.66 9.68 -1.64
C ALA A 306 -4.56 9.76 -0.40
N VAL A 307 -4.00 9.51 0.79
CA VAL A 307 -4.73 9.62 2.06
C VAL A 307 -5.12 11.07 2.36
N LYS A 308 -4.22 12.03 2.12
CA LYS A 308 -4.53 13.46 2.26
C LYS A 308 -5.64 13.88 1.30
N GLU A 309 -5.57 13.45 0.03
CA GLU A 309 -6.64 13.70 -0.95
C GLU A 309 -7.97 13.08 -0.51
N PHE A 310 -7.96 11.81 -0.11
CA PHE A 310 -9.16 11.12 0.36
C PHE A 310 -9.82 11.83 1.55
N ARG A 311 -9.04 12.33 2.51
CA ARG A 311 -9.53 13.11 3.66
C ARG A 311 -10.26 14.40 3.25
N MET A 312 -9.94 14.99 2.09
CA MET A 312 -10.65 16.16 1.57
C MET A 312 -12.02 15.82 0.98
N SER A 313 -12.21 14.57 0.54
CA SER A 313 -13.47 14.12 -0.05
C SER A 313 -14.60 14.01 0.97
N LYS A 314 -15.85 13.94 0.49
CA LYS A 314 -16.98 13.63 1.36
C LYS A 314 -16.91 12.22 1.96
N HIS A 315 -16.28 11.27 1.28
CA HIS A 315 -16.04 9.93 1.83
C HIS A 315 -15.10 9.98 3.04
N GLY A 316 -13.97 10.69 2.93
CA GLY A 316 -13.01 10.83 4.03
C GLY A 316 -13.43 11.82 5.12
N ASN A 317 -14.28 12.81 4.83
CA ASN A 317 -14.73 13.82 5.80
C ASN A 317 -15.94 13.34 6.65
N ASN A 318 -16.62 12.27 6.24
CA ASN A 318 -17.70 11.65 7.04
C ASN A 318 -17.18 10.78 8.21
N VAL A 319 -15.85 10.65 8.35
CA VAL A 319 -15.19 9.86 9.41
C VAL A 319 -15.54 10.34 10.82
N GLU A 320 -15.79 11.64 11.03
CA GLU A 320 -16.16 12.16 12.36
C GLU A 320 -17.65 12.02 12.70
N LYS A 321 -18.55 12.04 11.70
CA LYS A 321 -20.00 12.26 11.92
C LYS A 321 -20.87 11.01 11.95
N SER A 322 -20.34 9.85 11.56
CA SER A 322 -21.06 8.57 11.57
C SER A 322 -20.29 7.53 12.40
N PRO A 323 -20.49 7.48 13.74
CA PRO A 323 -19.87 6.47 14.58
C PRO A 323 -20.52 5.11 14.30
N GLY A 324 -19.89 4.29 13.44
CA GLY A 324 -20.33 2.91 13.24
C GLY A 324 -19.73 2.19 12.03
N ASN A 325 -19.53 2.90 10.90
CA ASN A 325 -18.89 2.36 9.70
C ASN A 325 -18.50 3.50 8.73
N PRO A 326 -17.36 4.19 8.93
CA PRO A 326 -16.88 5.18 7.99
C PRO A 326 -16.44 4.49 6.69
N PHE A 327 -16.64 5.14 5.55
CA PHE A 327 -16.13 4.63 4.28
C PHE A 327 -14.60 4.73 4.27
N GLU A 328 -13.89 3.62 4.05
CA GLU A 328 -12.44 3.48 4.16
C GLU A 328 -11.75 3.13 2.84
N CYS A 329 -10.42 3.10 2.84
CA CYS A 329 -9.61 2.73 1.68
C CYS A 329 -9.93 1.31 1.21
N THR A 330 -10.21 0.40 2.15
CA THR A 330 -10.47 -1.01 1.94
C THR A 330 -11.82 -1.27 1.29
N ASP A 331 -12.78 -0.36 1.40
CA ASP A 331 -14.09 -0.46 0.71
C ASP A 331 -13.94 -0.37 -0.81
N CYS A 332 -12.90 0.34 -1.29
CA CYS A 332 -12.58 0.41 -2.72
C CYS A 332 -11.46 -0.55 -3.13
N HIS A 333 -10.37 -0.62 -2.35
CA HIS A 333 -9.15 -1.35 -2.73
C HIS A 333 -9.11 -2.79 -2.23
N GLY A 334 -10.03 -3.20 -1.35
CA GLY A 334 -9.95 -4.46 -0.62
C GLY A 334 -8.90 -4.45 0.50
N GLU A 335 -8.67 -5.62 1.09
CA GLU A 335 -7.80 -5.78 2.27
C GLU A 335 -6.51 -6.56 1.93
N HIS A 336 -6.40 -7.85 2.27
CA HIS A 336 -5.18 -8.62 1.97
C HIS A 336 -4.96 -8.81 0.47
N GLY A 337 -6.01 -8.81 -0.36
CA GLY A 337 -5.92 -8.98 -1.82
C GLY A 337 -5.76 -7.70 -2.65
N ILE A 338 -5.21 -6.60 -2.12
CA ILE A 338 -5.11 -5.32 -2.86
C ILE A 338 -4.31 -5.49 -4.16
N LEU A 339 -4.94 -5.21 -5.29
CA LEU A 339 -4.34 -5.25 -6.62
C LEU A 339 -4.03 -3.85 -7.16
N ALA A 340 -3.17 -3.78 -8.18
CA ALA A 340 -2.88 -2.52 -8.85
C ALA A 340 -4.09 -2.19 -9.72
N VAL A 341 -4.51 -0.92 -9.78
CA VAL A 341 -5.69 -0.48 -10.55
C VAL A 341 -5.72 -1.04 -11.99
N LYS A 342 -4.57 -1.16 -12.65
CA LYS A 342 -4.45 -1.69 -14.01
C LYS A 342 -4.64 -3.22 -14.12
N LEU A 343 -4.40 -3.94 -13.04
CA LEU A 343 -4.47 -5.41 -12.94
C LEU A 343 -5.69 -5.89 -12.17
N ASP A 344 -6.33 -4.99 -11.42
CA ASP A 344 -7.52 -5.25 -10.65
C ASP A 344 -8.74 -5.26 -11.58
N SER A 345 -9.42 -6.41 -11.68
CA SER A 345 -10.67 -6.48 -12.40
C SER A 345 -11.68 -5.46 -11.85
N LYS A 346 -11.79 -5.34 -10.52
CA LYS A 346 -12.76 -4.47 -9.81
C LYS A 346 -12.47 -2.97 -9.93
N LEU A 347 -11.21 -2.59 -10.10
CA LEU A 347 -10.81 -1.18 -10.26
C LEU A 347 -10.43 -0.80 -11.70
N SER A 348 -10.68 -1.68 -12.67
CA SER A 348 -10.70 -1.28 -14.08
C SER A 348 -11.68 -0.11 -14.27
N LYS A 349 -11.47 0.79 -15.24
CA LYS A 349 -12.35 1.96 -15.44
C LYS A 349 -13.84 1.60 -15.52
N LEU A 350 -14.15 0.46 -16.14
CA LEU A 350 -15.51 -0.04 -16.25
C LEU A 350 -16.05 -0.54 -14.90
N MET A 351 -15.33 -1.42 -14.20
CA MET A 351 -15.79 -1.94 -12.91
C MET A 351 -15.75 -0.89 -11.80
N GLN A 352 -14.86 0.09 -11.87
CA GLN A 352 -14.85 1.27 -11.00
C GLN A 352 -16.16 2.06 -11.15
N THR A 353 -16.69 2.17 -12.37
CA THR A 353 -18.01 2.79 -12.60
C THR A 353 -19.09 2.01 -11.86
N ASP A 354 -19.11 0.69 -12.03
CA ASP A 354 -20.11 -0.17 -11.38
C ASP A 354 -20.01 -0.07 -9.85
N MET A 355 -18.79 -0.06 -9.30
CA MET A 355 -18.53 0.13 -7.86
C MET A 355 -19.10 1.46 -7.33
N CYS A 356 -18.92 2.57 -8.05
CA CYS A 356 -19.54 3.84 -7.66
C CYS A 356 -21.08 3.73 -7.68
N LEU A 357 -21.63 3.12 -8.73
CA LEU A 357 -23.07 3.01 -8.91
C LEU A 357 -23.73 2.05 -7.90
N GLU A 358 -23.02 1.06 -7.35
CA GLU A 358 -23.56 0.19 -6.29
C GLU A 358 -24.15 0.97 -5.12
N CYS A 359 -23.54 2.10 -4.75
CA CYS A 359 -24.04 3.00 -3.72
C CYS A 359 -24.82 4.20 -4.27
N HIS A 360 -24.40 4.76 -5.40
CA HIS A 360 -24.95 6.02 -5.90
C HIS A 360 -26.19 5.87 -6.81
N LYS A 361 -26.53 4.68 -7.32
CA LYS A 361 -27.62 4.51 -8.30
C LYS A 361 -29.04 4.66 -7.76
N ASP A 362 -29.28 4.30 -6.50
CA ASP A 362 -30.64 4.18 -5.95
C ASP A 362 -31.11 5.44 -5.22
N ASN A 363 -30.44 6.58 -5.39
CA ASN A 363 -30.70 7.80 -4.62
C ASN A 363 -30.76 7.57 -3.09
N LYS A 364 -30.17 6.49 -2.57
CA LYS A 364 -30.15 6.19 -1.12
C LYS A 364 -29.52 7.31 -0.29
N PHE A 365 -28.72 8.14 -0.95
CA PHE A 365 -28.08 9.34 -0.41
C PHE A 365 -28.68 10.60 -1.07
N GLN A 366 -30.00 10.80 -1.02
CA GLN A 366 -30.60 12.05 -1.47
C GLN A 366 -30.03 13.21 -0.68
N SER A 367 -29.19 14.02 -1.33
CA SER A 367 -28.85 15.33 -0.83
C SER A 367 -30.13 16.17 -0.78
N LYS A 368 -30.33 16.91 0.31
CA LYS A 368 -31.42 17.90 0.50
C LYS A 368 -31.30 19.10 -0.48
N PHE A 369 -30.94 18.90 -1.74
CA PHE A 369 -30.85 19.96 -2.73
C PHE A 369 -32.11 20.03 -3.59
N LYS A 370 -32.35 21.26 -4.08
CA LYS A 370 -33.61 21.77 -4.63
C LYS A 370 -34.26 20.84 -5.67
N PRO A 371 -35.60 20.82 -5.77
CA PRO A 371 -36.32 20.17 -6.87
C PRO A 371 -35.74 20.61 -8.23
N GLY A 372 -35.45 19.64 -9.11
CA GLY A 372 -34.82 19.88 -10.42
C GLY A 372 -33.29 19.81 -10.45
N THR A 373 -32.64 19.47 -9.33
CA THR A 373 -31.18 19.17 -9.27
C THR A 373 -30.91 17.71 -8.92
N GLU A 374 -31.84 16.82 -9.27
CA GLU A 374 -31.64 15.38 -9.16
C GLU A 374 -30.45 15.01 -10.04
N LEU A 375 -29.30 14.78 -9.41
CA LEU A 375 -28.13 14.23 -10.07
C LEU A 375 -28.47 12.80 -10.46
N HIS A 376 -29.00 12.63 -11.67
CA HIS A 376 -29.18 11.34 -12.29
C HIS A 376 -27.80 10.80 -12.69
N ILE A 377 -26.99 10.40 -11.70
CA ILE A 377 -25.72 9.72 -11.94
C ILE A 377 -25.93 8.47 -12.81
N ASN A 378 -27.12 7.88 -12.76
CA ASN A 378 -27.54 6.78 -13.63
C ASN A 378 -27.55 7.14 -15.11
N ASP A 379 -27.74 8.41 -15.47
CA ASP A 379 -27.69 8.85 -16.87
C ASP A 379 -26.31 8.60 -17.48
N TYR A 380 -25.27 8.49 -16.66
CA TYR A 380 -23.95 8.09 -17.10
C TYR A 380 -23.98 6.76 -17.86
N LEU A 381 -24.84 5.80 -17.48
CA LEU A 381 -25.00 4.53 -18.17
C LEU A 381 -25.51 4.67 -19.61
N ASN A 382 -26.20 5.77 -19.92
CA ASN A 382 -26.68 6.08 -21.26
C ASN A 382 -25.72 6.99 -22.03
N SER A 383 -24.63 7.42 -21.40
CA SER A 383 -23.70 8.36 -22.01
C SER A 383 -22.82 7.73 -23.09
N ALA A 384 -22.41 8.55 -24.06
CA ALA A 384 -21.45 8.14 -25.07
C ALA A 384 -20.12 7.65 -24.46
N HIS A 385 -19.70 8.23 -23.32
CA HIS A 385 -18.51 7.79 -22.60
C HIS A 385 -18.66 6.37 -22.05
N TYR A 386 -19.77 6.07 -21.36
CA TYR A 386 -20.00 4.72 -20.82
C TYR A 386 -20.14 3.68 -21.94
N ILE A 387 -20.88 4.00 -23.00
CA ILE A 387 -21.03 3.10 -24.16
C ILE A 387 -19.65 2.76 -24.75
N LYS A 388 -18.79 3.75 -24.97
CA LYS A 388 -17.42 3.52 -25.46
C LYS A 388 -16.54 2.76 -24.47
N LEU A 389 -16.71 3.00 -23.18
CA LEU A 389 -16.00 2.26 -22.14
C LEU A 389 -16.41 0.77 -22.13
N ARG A 390 -17.70 0.48 -22.31
CA ARG A 390 -18.26 -0.88 -22.45
C ARG A 390 -17.79 -1.60 -23.71
N GLU A 391 -17.59 -0.86 -24.80
CA GLU A 391 -17.00 -1.37 -26.05
C GLU A 391 -15.49 -1.67 -25.91
N GLY A 392 -14.89 -1.40 -24.75
CA GLY A 392 -13.48 -1.70 -24.46
C GLY A 392 -12.50 -0.56 -24.79
N ASN A 393 -12.98 0.67 -24.99
CA ASN A 393 -12.11 1.83 -25.19
C ASN A 393 -11.59 2.37 -23.84
N PRO A 394 -10.31 2.19 -23.48
CA PRO A 394 -9.77 2.67 -22.20
C PRO A 394 -9.62 4.19 -22.14
N ASN A 395 -9.67 4.88 -23.28
CA ASN A 395 -9.61 6.34 -23.36
C ASN A 395 -10.97 7.01 -23.12
N ALA A 396 -12.05 6.23 -23.10
CA ALA A 396 -13.34 6.77 -22.69
C ALA A 396 -13.26 7.23 -21.23
N ALA A 397 -13.84 8.41 -20.95
CA ALA A 397 -13.82 8.99 -19.62
C ALA A 397 -14.67 8.13 -18.66
N SER A 398 -14.19 7.90 -17.44
CA SER A 398 -14.95 7.34 -16.31
C SER A 398 -15.25 8.43 -15.27
N CYS A 399 -15.94 8.06 -14.19
CA CYS A 399 -16.24 8.98 -13.09
C CYS A 399 -14.98 9.71 -12.56
N THR A 400 -13.86 9.01 -12.46
CA THR A 400 -12.63 9.55 -11.85
C THR A 400 -11.84 10.47 -12.79
N ASP A 401 -12.04 10.39 -14.10
CA ASP A 401 -11.40 11.30 -15.07
C ASP A 401 -11.94 12.74 -14.92
N CYS A 402 -13.19 12.89 -14.43
CA CYS A 402 -13.81 14.19 -14.17
C CYS A 402 -13.80 14.57 -12.68
N HIS A 403 -14.13 13.65 -11.77
CA HIS A 403 -14.27 13.97 -10.33
C HIS A 403 -12.96 13.80 -9.54
N GLY A 404 -11.96 13.13 -10.12
CA GLY A 404 -10.75 12.67 -9.42
C GLY A 404 -10.99 11.35 -8.66
N SER A 405 -9.91 10.60 -8.41
CA SER A 405 -10.00 9.26 -7.81
C SER A 405 -10.11 9.22 -6.28
N HIS A 406 -9.46 10.15 -5.58
CA HIS A 406 -9.45 10.19 -4.11
C HIS A 406 -10.04 11.48 -3.55
N ALA A 407 -9.73 12.65 -4.13
CA ALA A 407 -10.16 13.94 -3.61
C ALA A 407 -11.65 14.23 -3.77
N MET A 408 -12.24 13.91 -4.94
CA MET A 408 -13.68 14.03 -5.23
C MET A 408 -14.31 15.30 -4.64
N LEU A 409 -13.65 16.44 -4.92
CA LEU A 409 -13.97 17.72 -4.31
C LEU A 409 -15.36 18.20 -4.74
N ASN A 410 -16.04 18.91 -3.84
CA ASN A 410 -17.35 19.47 -4.14
C ASN A 410 -17.27 20.44 -5.34
N ALA A 411 -18.31 20.49 -6.17
CA ALA A 411 -18.35 21.37 -7.34
C ALA A 411 -18.21 22.86 -7.02
N LEU A 412 -18.51 23.29 -5.79
CA LEU A 412 -18.33 24.67 -5.34
C LEU A 412 -16.87 24.97 -4.93
N ASP A 413 -16.03 23.95 -4.72
CA ASP A 413 -14.62 24.13 -4.41
C ASP A 413 -13.88 24.67 -5.64
N PRO A 414 -13.14 25.78 -5.56
CA PRO A 414 -12.40 26.34 -6.68
C PRO A 414 -11.34 25.40 -7.29
N ASN A 415 -10.83 24.44 -6.51
CA ASN A 415 -9.86 23.44 -6.96
C ASN A 415 -10.53 22.17 -7.52
N SER A 416 -11.85 22.05 -7.45
CA SER A 416 -12.55 20.90 -8.00
C SER A 416 -12.49 20.92 -9.53
N PRO A 417 -12.13 19.80 -10.20
CA PRO A 417 -12.13 19.76 -11.66
C PRO A 417 -13.52 19.96 -12.27
N ILE A 418 -14.58 19.70 -11.50
CA ILE A 418 -15.98 19.93 -11.91
C ILE A 418 -16.53 21.28 -11.46
N ASN A 419 -15.69 22.17 -10.93
CA ASN A 419 -16.09 23.55 -10.68
C ASN A 419 -16.45 24.24 -12.01
N PRO A 420 -17.49 25.09 -12.09
CA PRO A 420 -17.86 25.78 -13.31
C PRO A 420 -16.69 26.45 -14.06
N LYS A 421 -15.70 27.01 -13.33
CA LYS A 421 -14.51 27.62 -13.93
C LYS A 421 -13.51 26.61 -14.52
N ASN A 422 -13.55 25.37 -14.05
CA ASN A 422 -12.61 24.30 -14.42
C ASN A 422 -13.21 23.27 -15.40
N ILE A 423 -14.55 23.20 -15.53
CA ILE A 423 -15.24 22.20 -16.38
C ILE A 423 -14.66 22.18 -17.80
N SER A 424 -14.48 23.35 -18.43
CA SER A 424 -13.96 23.45 -19.78
C SER A 424 -12.57 22.84 -19.91
N SER A 425 -11.66 23.12 -18.96
CA SER A 425 -10.33 22.49 -18.93
C SER A 425 -10.36 21.00 -18.61
N THR A 426 -11.33 20.54 -17.80
CA THR A 426 -11.50 19.12 -17.48
C THR A 426 -11.93 18.32 -18.71
N CYS A 427 -12.86 18.84 -19.50
CA CYS A 427 -13.22 18.24 -20.80
C CYS A 427 -12.07 18.36 -21.81
N GLY A 428 -11.30 19.46 -21.73
CA GLY A 428 -10.21 19.84 -22.63
C GLY A 428 -8.84 19.22 -22.36
N GLN A 429 -8.74 18.23 -21.46
CA GLN A 429 -7.50 17.48 -21.21
C GLN A 429 -6.87 16.99 -22.52
N SER A 430 -5.54 16.86 -22.57
CA SER A 430 -4.77 16.67 -23.81
C SER A 430 -5.13 15.41 -24.61
N ASN A 431 -5.68 14.39 -23.94
CA ASN A 431 -6.14 13.13 -24.51
C ASN A 431 -7.67 13.05 -24.70
N CYS A 432 -8.39 14.15 -24.48
CA CYS A 432 -9.86 14.24 -24.54
C CYS A 432 -10.29 15.27 -25.61
N HIS A 433 -11.17 16.23 -25.26
CA HIS A 433 -11.75 17.20 -26.21
C HIS A 433 -10.88 18.45 -26.38
N ASN A 434 -9.56 18.32 -26.42
CA ASN A 434 -8.63 19.45 -26.44
C ASN A 434 -8.85 20.39 -27.65
N LYS A 435 -9.13 19.83 -28.84
CA LYS A 435 -9.40 20.64 -30.04
C LYS A 435 -10.57 21.59 -29.84
N ILE A 436 -11.72 21.06 -29.40
CA ILE A 436 -12.93 21.85 -29.18
C ILE A 436 -12.79 22.77 -27.96
N TYR A 437 -12.07 22.35 -26.93
CA TYR A 437 -11.72 23.22 -25.82
C TYR A 437 -10.98 24.48 -26.30
N ASN A 438 -10.01 24.34 -27.21
CA ASN A 438 -9.29 25.50 -27.77
C ASN A 438 -10.18 26.41 -28.64
N GLU A 439 -11.22 25.86 -29.27
CA GLU A 439 -12.23 26.66 -30.01
C GLU A 439 -13.20 27.38 -29.08
N TYR A 440 -13.58 26.75 -27.96
CA TYR A 440 -14.45 27.35 -26.94
C TYR A 440 -13.73 28.43 -26.12
N LYS A 441 -12.43 28.22 -25.88
CA LYS A 441 -11.60 29.12 -25.11
C LYS A 441 -11.57 30.52 -25.75
N GLY A 442 -11.90 31.53 -24.96
CA GLY A 442 -12.01 32.91 -25.44
C GLY A 442 -13.30 33.25 -26.19
N SER A 443 -14.29 32.34 -26.24
CA SER A 443 -15.68 32.70 -26.55
C SER A 443 -16.24 33.62 -25.46
N ILE A 444 -17.34 34.32 -25.75
CA ILE A 444 -17.99 35.20 -24.76
C ILE A 444 -18.52 34.42 -23.55
N HIS A 445 -18.92 33.16 -23.75
CA HIS A 445 -19.33 32.27 -22.67
C HIS A 445 -18.15 31.91 -21.77
N ASP A 446 -17.02 31.47 -22.35
CA ASP A 446 -15.80 31.18 -21.58
C ASP A 446 -15.31 32.40 -20.81
N VAL A 447 -15.19 33.55 -21.48
CA VAL A 447 -14.78 34.82 -20.86
C VAL A 447 -15.70 35.18 -19.69
N SER A 448 -17.01 35.01 -19.85
CA SER A 448 -17.97 35.29 -18.79
C SER A 448 -17.83 34.32 -17.61
N VAL A 449 -17.64 33.02 -17.87
CA VAL A 449 -17.39 32.00 -16.82
C VAL A 449 -16.13 32.33 -16.02
N GLN A 450 -15.04 32.71 -16.70
CA GLN A 450 -13.76 32.95 -16.03
C GLN A 450 -13.74 34.27 -15.24
N THR A 451 -14.28 35.35 -15.83
CA THR A 451 -14.13 36.71 -15.28
C THR A 451 -15.16 37.08 -14.22
N LYS A 452 -16.38 36.53 -14.29
CA LYS A 452 -17.43 36.82 -13.29
C LYS A 452 -17.25 35.95 -12.04
N GLU A 453 -17.57 36.51 -10.88
CA GLU A 453 -17.58 35.76 -9.62
C GLU A 453 -18.73 34.75 -9.58
N LYS A 454 -19.92 35.18 -10.03
CA LYS A 454 -21.10 34.34 -10.23
C LYS A 454 -21.55 34.49 -11.68
N SER A 455 -21.14 33.54 -12.52
CA SER A 455 -21.48 33.54 -13.93
C SER A 455 -22.72 32.70 -14.19
N ASP A 456 -23.69 33.26 -14.92
CA ASP A 456 -24.81 32.52 -15.51
C ASP A 456 -24.45 31.95 -16.90
N ALA A 457 -23.21 32.15 -17.36
CA ALA A 457 -22.79 31.69 -18.68
C ALA A 457 -22.63 30.15 -18.72
N PRO A 458 -23.02 29.52 -19.85
CA PRO A 458 -23.00 28.07 -19.96
C PRO A 458 -21.58 27.53 -20.15
N THR A 459 -21.32 26.38 -19.53
CA THR A 459 -20.13 25.54 -19.75
C THR A 459 -20.48 24.34 -20.64
N CYS A 460 -19.52 23.47 -20.91
CA CYS A 460 -19.72 22.26 -21.71
C CYS A 460 -20.91 21.42 -21.24
N VAL A 461 -21.08 21.25 -19.92
CA VAL A 461 -22.14 20.40 -19.35
C VAL A 461 -23.52 21.05 -19.36
N ASN A 462 -23.59 22.37 -19.47
CA ASN A 462 -24.87 23.07 -19.60
C ASN A 462 -25.47 22.91 -21.01
N CYS A 463 -24.60 22.75 -22.02
CA CYS A 463 -25.02 22.51 -23.39
C CYS A 463 -25.20 21.02 -23.70
N HIS A 464 -24.20 20.19 -23.39
CA HIS A 464 -24.19 18.76 -23.78
C HIS A 464 -24.78 17.82 -22.72
N GLY A 465 -25.06 18.31 -21.52
CA GLY A 465 -25.38 17.49 -20.35
C GLY A 465 -24.12 17.10 -19.57
N SER A 466 -24.31 16.75 -18.29
CA SER A 466 -23.24 16.41 -17.36
C SER A 466 -22.91 14.91 -17.37
N HIS A 467 -23.84 14.07 -16.90
CA HIS A 467 -23.68 12.63 -16.82
C HIS A 467 -24.26 11.91 -18.04
N GLY A 468 -25.38 12.37 -18.60
CA GLY A 468 -26.08 11.73 -19.74
C GLY A 468 -25.71 12.24 -21.14
N LEU A 469 -24.46 12.65 -21.36
CA LEU A 469 -24.05 13.20 -22.66
C LEU A 469 -24.17 12.18 -23.80
N LEU A 470 -24.79 12.58 -24.90
CA LEU A 470 -25.06 11.72 -26.06
C LEU A 470 -24.09 12.04 -27.21
N LYS A 471 -23.97 11.10 -28.16
CA LYS A 471 -23.16 11.31 -29.38
C LYS A 471 -23.81 12.39 -30.26
N LYS A 472 -23.01 13.12 -31.05
CA LYS A 472 -23.48 14.22 -31.91
C LYS A 472 -24.59 13.79 -32.89
N ASP A 473 -24.47 12.61 -33.45
CA ASP A 473 -25.37 12.04 -34.47
C ASP A 473 -26.41 11.07 -33.86
N ASP A 474 -26.49 11.00 -32.53
CA ASP A 474 -27.50 10.19 -31.86
C ASP A 474 -28.89 10.80 -32.10
N PRO A 475 -29.88 10.05 -32.61
CA PRO A 475 -31.24 10.55 -32.81
C PRO A 475 -31.93 11.03 -31.52
N ALA A 476 -31.52 10.49 -30.37
CA ALA A 476 -32.00 10.90 -29.06
C ALA A 476 -31.33 12.19 -28.56
N ASN A 477 -30.21 12.62 -29.16
CA ASN A 477 -29.56 13.88 -28.84
C ASN A 477 -30.42 15.05 -29.33
N PRO A 478 -30.94 15.90 -28.44
CA PRO A 478 -31.73 17.07 -28.85
C PRO A 478 -30.95 18.00 -29.79
N LEU A 479 -29.62 18.06 -29.62
CA LEU A 479 -28.73 18.91 -30.41
C LEU A 479 -28.38 18.34 -31.78
N ALA A 480 -28.84 17.13 -32.11
CA ALA A 480 -28.71 16.58 -33.47
C ALA A 480 -29.63 17.31 -34.48
N LYS A 481 -30.62 18.07 -34.00
CA LYS A 481 -31.60 18.80 -34.83
C LYS A 481 -31.47 20.31 -34.63
N PRO A 482 -31.61 21.14 -35.68
CA PRO A 482 -31.52 22.60 -35.57
C PRO A 482 -32.50 23.21 -34.55
N ASN A 483 -33.73 22.67 -34.46
CA ASN A 483 -34.71 23.11 -33.46
C ASN A 483 -34.23 22.92 -32.01
N GLY A 484 -33.49 21.84 -31.73
CA GLY A 484 -32.93 21.63 -30.40
C GLY A 484 -31.80 22.61 -30.09
N VAL A 485 -31.01 23.01 -31.08
CA VAL A 485 -30.00 24.07 -30.93
C VAL A 485 -30.67 25.42 -30.63
N VAL A 486 -31.73 25.77 -31.37
CA VAL A 486 -32.51 26.99 -31.11
C VAL A 486 -33.10 26.97 -29.70
N GLN A 487 -33.69 25.85 -29.28
CA GLN A 487 -34.26 25.71 -27.94
C GLN A 487 -33.19 25.88 -26.86
N LEU A 488 -32.04 25.19 -26.99
CA LEU A 488 -30.93 25.29 -26.03
C LEU A 488 -30.46 26.74 -25.85
N CYS A 489 -30.30 27.49 -26.93
CA CYS A 489 -29.93 28.90 -26.85
C CYS A 489 -31.06 29.73 -26.22
N SER A 490 -32.31 29.45 -26.60
CA SER A 490 -33.49 30.17 -26.14
C SER A 490 -33.71 30.04 -24.63
N ASP A 491 -33.39 28.89 -24.04
CA ASP A 491 -33.55 28.63 -22.60
C ASP A 491 -32.80 29.67 -21.73
N CYS A 492 -31.69 30.22 -22.24
CA CYS A 492 -30.95 31.31 -21.59
C CYS A 492 -31.23 32.68 -22.21
N HIS A 493 -31.28 32.80 -23.54
CA HIS A 493 -31.40 34.09 -24.22
C HIS A 493 -32.83 34.65 -24.28
N ALA A 494 -33.85 33.85 -23.95
CA ALA A 494 -35.21 34.32 -23.69
C ALA A 494 -35.50 34.45 -22.18
N SER A 495 -34.57 34.01 -21.31
CA SER A 495 -34.75 34.09 -19.87
C SER A 495 -34.59 35.52 -19.38
N VAL A 496 -35.69 36.13 -18.91
CA VAL A 496 -35.70 37.49 -18.35
C VAL A 496 -34.61 37.65 -17.30
N ARG A 497 -34.47 36.69 -16.38
CA ARG A 497 -33.46 36.72 -15.31
C ARG A 497 -32.04 36.81 -15.87
N ILE A 498 -31.67 35.93 -16.80
CA ILE A 498 -30.30 35.88 -17.34
C ILE A 498 -30.03 37.11 -18.19
N VAL A 499 -30.98 37.50 -19.03
CA VAL A 499 -30.88 38.67 -19.91
C VAL A 499 -30.68 39.94 -19.09
N GLU A 500 -31.46 40.16 -18.04
CA GLU A 500 -31.34 41.36 -17.20
C GLU A 500 -30.08 41.35 -16.33
N ASN A 501 -29.76 40.24 -15.68
CA ASN A 501 -28.55 40.12 -14.85
C ASN A 501 -27.26 40.37 -15.64
N ASN A 502 -27.27 40.08 -16.94
CA ASN A 502 -26.10 40.17 -17.80
C ASN A 502 -26.17 41.33 -18.81
N ASN A 503 -27.20 42.19 -18.73
CA ASN A 503 -27.45 43.30 -19.66
C ASN A 503 -27.41 42.87 -21.14
N LEU A 504 -28.03 41.73 -21.44
CA LEU A 504 -28.10 41.20 -22.81
C LEU A 504 -29.23 41.88 -23.60
N PRO A 505 -29.14 41.93 -24.95
CA PRO A 505 -30.23 42.44 -25.77
C PRO A 505 -31.53 41.65 -25.57
N LYS A 506 -32.65 42.37 -25.40
CA LYS A 506 -33.99 41.80 -25.23
C LYS A 506 -34.61 41.48 -26.59
N GLY A 507 -35.56 40.53 -26.63
CA GLY A 507 -36.36 40.23 -27.84
C GLY A 507 -35.68 39.39 -28.93
N ILE A 508 -34.36 39.15 -28.84
CA ILE A 508 -33.55 38.46 -29.88
C ILE A 508 -34.13 37.10 -30.31
N VAL A 509 -34.58 36.29 -29.35
CA VAL A 509 -35.17 34.97 -29.62
C VAL A 509 -36.51 35.08 -30.33
N THR A 510 -37.34 36.05 -29.93
CA THR A 510 -38.64 36.33 -30.55
C THR A 510 -38.45 36.75 -32.01
N ASP A 511 -37.50 37.66 -32.26
CA ASP A 511 -37.17 38.13 -33.60
C ASP A 511 -36.70 36.99 -34.50
N PHE A 512 -35.76 36.18 -34.01
CA PHE A 512 -35.28 35.01 -34.74
C PHE A 512 -36.44 34.08 -35.10
N ASN A 513 -37.30 33.77 -34.13
CA ASN A 513 -38.45 32.88 -34.35
C ASN A 513 -39.42 33.45 -35.41
N SER A 514 -39.55 34.78 -35.50
CA SER A 514 -40.36 35.46 -36.51
C SER A 514 -39.70 35.57 -37.89
N SER A 515 -38.39 35.34 -37.98
CA SER A 515 -37.66 35.35 -39.25
C SER A 515 -38.05 34.18 -40.16
N PHE A 516 -37.66 34.25 -41.44
CA PHE A 516 -37.86 33.15 -42.38
C PHE A 516 -37.22 31.84 -41.89
N HIS A 517 -35.99 31.89 -41.37
CA HIS A 517 -35.31 30.71 -40.83
C HIS A 517 -36.05 30.13 -39.63
N GLY A 518 -36.45 30.97 -38.66
CA GLY A 518 -37.23 30.53 -37.50
C GLY A 518 -38.60 29.95 -37.86
N LEU A 519 -39.30 30.52 -38.85
CA LEU A 519 -40.55 29.98 -39.38
C LEU A 519 -40.36 28.64 -40.09
N ALA A 520 -39.32 28.51 -40.92
CA ALA A 520 -39.00 27.26 -41.62
C ALA A 520 -38.62 26.14 -40.64
N LEU A 521 -37.85 26.47 -39.60
CA LEU A 521 -37.50 25.57 -38.51
C LEU A 521 -38.74 25.12 -37.71
N ARG A 522 -39.66 26.04 -37.38
CA ARG A 522 -40.97 25.70 -36.80
C ARG A 522 -41.83 24.84 -37.72
N GLY A 523 -41.71 25.02 -39.03
CA GLY A 523 -42.32 24.17 -40.05
C GLY A 523 -41.69 22.78 -40.19
N GLY A 524 -40.63 22.48 -39.42
CA GLY A 524 -39.97 21.17 -39.37
C GLY A 524 -38.74 21.04 -40.26
N SER A 525 -38.31 22.11 -40.94
CA SER A 525 -37.09 22.08 -41.77
C SER A 525 -35.87 21.68 -40.94
N GLN A 526 -35.06 20.74 -41.47
CA GLN A 526 -33.78 20.36 -40.88
C GLN A 526 -32.59 21.07 -41.57
N GLU A 527 -32.85 21.86 -42.60
CA GLU A 527 -31.84 22.53 -43.43
C GLU A 527 -31.79 24.05 -43.19
N ALA A 528 -32.84 24.62 -42.62
CA ALA A 528 -32.87 26.04 -42.30
C ALA A 528 -31.84 26.36 -41.21
N ALA A 529 -31.22 27.54 -41.32
CA ALA A 529 -30.17 27.98 -40.41
C ALA A 529 -30.71 28.18 -38.98
N ASP A 530 -30.00 27.63 -38.00
CA ASP A 530 -30.22 27.88 -36.57
C ASP A 530 -29.31 29.00 -36.03
N CYS A 531 -29.39 29.25 -34.72
CA CYS A 531 -28.52 30.23 -34.05
C CYS A 531 -27.03 29.94 -34.28
N GLY A 532 -26.63 28.67 -34.22
CA GLY A 532 -25.24 28.24 -34.35
C GLY A 532 -24.68 28.39 -35.77
N SER A 533 -25.55 28.34 -36.78
CA SER A 533 -25.20 28.53 -38.18
C SER A 533 -24.66 29.94 -38.44
N CYS A 534 -25.16 30.94 -37.70
CA CYS A 534 -24.69 32.32 -37.75
C CYS A 534 -23.60 32.60 -36.72
N HIS A 535 -23.84 32.30 -35.43
CA HIS A 535 -22.97 32.70 -34.31
C HIS A 535 -21.80 31.74 -34.04
N GLY A 536 -21.80 30.56 -34.64
CA GLY A 536 -20.99 29.43 -34.20
C GLY A 536 -21.60 28.74 -32.97
N VAL A 537 -21.09 27.57 -32.62
CA VAL A 537 -21.59 26.76 -31.49
C VAL A 537 -20.63 26.73 -30.29
N HIS A 538 -19.32 26.67 -30.55
CA HIS A 538 -18.30 26.65 -29.49
C HIS A 538 -17.53 27.97 -29.41
N ASN A 539 -17.30 28.66 -30.52
CA ASN A 539 -16.59 29.95 -30.56
C ASN A 539 -17.56 31.15 -30.69
N VAL A 540 -18.59 31.19 -29.84
CA VAL A 540 -19.58 32.29 -29.89
C VAL A 540 -18.93 33.59 -29.44
N ARG A 541 -18.98 34.62 -30.30
CA ARG A 541 -18.36 35.93 -30.08
C ARG A 541 -19.37 37.06 -30.33
N PRO A 542 -19.23 38.21 -29.64
CA PRO A 542 -20.08 39.37 -29.89
C PRO A 542 -19.87 39.88 -31.33
N SER A 543 -20.88 40.54 -31.91
CA SER A 543 -20.80 41.09 -33.28
C SER A 543 -19.69 42.13 -33.46
N SER A 544 -19.29 42.80 -32.37
CA SER A 544 -18.20 43.77 -32.36
C SER A 544 -16.80 43.16 -32.40
N ASP A 545 -16.66 41.85 -32.19
CA ASP A 545 -15.37 41.15 -32.27
C ASP A 545 -15.06 40.85 -33.74
N PRO A 546 -13.92 41.33 -34.30
CA PRO A 546 -13.52 41.04 -35.68
C PRO A 546 -13.39 39.56 -36.04
N MET A 547 -13.19 38.68 -35.04
CA MET A 547 -13.15 37.23 -35.23
C MET A 547 -14.53 36.56 -35.19
N SER A 548 -15.59 37.31 -34.89
CA SER A 548 -16.96 36.78 -34.85
C SER A 548 -17.46 36.47 -36.25
N SER A 549 -18.11 35.33 -36.44
CA SER A 549 -18.75 34.96 -37.70
C SER A 549 -19.86 35.92 -38.10
N ILE A 550 -20.43 36.67 -37.15
CA ILE A 550 -21.46 37.68 -37.37
C ILE A 550 -20.92 39.12 -37.36
N HIS A 551 -19.61 39.30 -37.35
CA HIS A 551 -19.02 40.62 -37.58
C HIS A 551 -19.31 41.07 -39.01
N ASP A 552 -19.56 42.36 -39.23
CA ASP A 552 -19.99 42.91 -40.53
C ASP A 552 -19.11 42.47 -41.70
N ASN A 553 -17.78 42.43 -41.49
CA ASN A 553 -16.81 41.99 -42.50
C ASN A 553 -16.87 40.48 -42.82
N ASN A 554 -17.41 39.67 -41.91
CA ASN A 554 -17.44 38.20 -42.01
C ASN A 554 -18.82 37.68 -42.49
N LEU A 555 -19.87 38.49 -42.44
CA LEU A 555 -21.23 38.12 -42.88
C LEU A 555 -21.29 37.54 -44.29
N PRO A 556 -20.61 38.08 -45.33
CA PRO A 556 -20.63 37.46 -46.65
C PRO A 556 -20.12 36.02 -46.66
N GLN A 557 -19.11 35.72 -45.84
CA GLN A 557 -18.54 34.39 -45.73
C GLN A 557 -19.46 33.46 -44.93
N THR A 558 -20.12 33.98 -43.89
CA THR A 558 -21.06 33.21 -43.06
C THR A 558 -22.35 32.88 -43.82
N CYS A 559 -23.02 33.88 -44.39
CA CYS A 559 -24.25 33.69 -45.16
C CYS A 559 -23.98 32.98 -46.50
N GLY A 560 -22.81 33.23 -47.10
CA GLY A 560 -22.40 32.61 -48.37
C GLY A 560 -22.27 31.10 -48.34
N LYS A 561 -22.22 30.48 -47.15
CA LYS A 561 -22.27 29.01 -47.00
C LYS A 561 -23.56 28.40 -47.57
N CYS A 562 -24.67 29.13 -47.49
CA CYS A 562 -25.99 28.68 -47.97
C CYS A 562 -26.57 29.61 -49.05
N HIS A 563 -26.10 30.86 -49.15
CA HIS A 563 -26.53 31.83 -50.15
C HIS A 563 -25.39 32.19 -51.11
N PRO A 564 -25.00 31.28 -52.02
CA PRO A 564 -23.92 31.53 -52.97
C PRO A 564 -24.27 32.71 -53.90
N GLY A 565 -23.36 33.68 -54.02
CA GLY A 565 -23.53 34.84 -54.89
C GLY A 565 -24.27 36.05 -54.27
N ALA A 566 -24.72 35.96 -53.03
CA ALA A 566 -25.29 37.10 -52.32
C ALA A 566 -24.18 38.08 -51.87
N THR A 567 -24.37 39.39 -52.09
CA THR A 567 -23.37 40.43 -51.80
C THR A 567 -23.67 41.14 -50.47
N LEU A 568 -22.72 41.90 -49.92
CA LEU A 568 -22.90 42.71 -48.70
C LEU A 568 -24.14 43.62 -48.75
N ALA A 569 -24.53 44.08 -49.94
CA ALA A 569 -25.72 44.91 -50.13
C ALA A 569 -27.03 44.17 -49.79
N THR A 570 -27.05 42.84 -49.93
CA THR A 570 -28.18 41.96 -49.62
C THR A 570 -28.35 41.72 -48.10
N PHE A 571 -27.32 41.98 -47.30
CA PHE A 571 -27.25 41.58 -45.89
C PHE A 571 -27.15 42.74 -44.88
N LYS A 572 -27.39 43.99 -45.31
CA LYS A 572 -27.33 45.18 -44.42
C LYS A 572 -28.51 45.31 -43.45
N THR A 573 -29.55 44.50 -43.61
CA THR A 573 -30.71 44.53 -42.72
C THR A 573 -30.41 43.75 -41.44
N PRO A 574 -30.57 44.34 -40.24
CA PRO A 574 -30.37 43.62 -38.99
C PRO A 574 -31.29 42.39 -38.92
N ILE A 575 -30.70 41.22 -38.67
CA ILE A 575 -31.43 39.94 -38.58
C ILE A 575 -32.23 39.86 -37.27
N HIS A 576 -31.73 40.48 -36.21
CA HIS A 576 -32.44 40.71 -34.96
C HIS A 576 -32.77 42.20 -34.84
N LEU A 577 -34.05 42.53 -34.82
CA LEU A 577 -34.51 43.91 -34.67
C LEU A 577 -34.65 44.17 -33.18
N VAL A 578 -33.57 44.62 -32.54
CA VAL A 578 -33.66 45.10 -31.16
C VAL A 578 -34.74 46.17 -31.13
N GLU A 579 -35.80 45.94 -30.35
CA GLU A 579 -36.93 46.85 -30.17
C GLU A 579 -36.45 48.24 -29.71
N SER A 580 -36.05 49.08 -30.66
CA SER A 580 -36.27 50.51 -30.57
C SER A 580 -37.73 50.69 -30.95
N ALA A 581 -38.56 51.03 -29.96
CA ALA A 581 -40.00 51.15 -30.03
C ALA A 581 -40.49 52.23 -31.01
N GLU A 582 -40.27 52.04 -32.31
CA GLU A 582 -40.97 52.73 -33.38
C GLU A 582 -41.28 51.71 -34.49
N GLU A 583 -42.34 50.93 -34.29
CA GLU A 583 -43.02 50.26 -35.40
C GLU A 583 -43.36 51.35 -36.43
N ASN A 584 -42.76 51.27 -37.61
CA ASN A 584 -43.02 52.22 -38.69
C ASN A 584 -44.53 52.24 -38.97
N VAL A 585 -45.21 53.35 -38.66
CA VAL A 585 -46.68 53.48 -38.64
C VAL A 585 -47.31 52.99 -39.94
N ILE A 586 -46.60 53.16 -41.06
CA ILE A 586 -47.02 52.70 -42.39
C ILE A 586 -47.14 51.17 -42.44
N LEU A 587 -46.14 50.44 -41.96
CA LEU A 587 -46.14 48.98 -41.98
C LEU A 587 -47.27 48.40 -41.10
N LYS A 588 -47.59 49.06 -39.98
CA LYS A 588 -48.72 48.69 -39.12
C LYS A 588 -50.06 48.81 -39.87
N TRP A 589 -50.28 49.91 -40.57
CA TRP A 589 -51.49 50.10 -41.38
C TRP A 589 -51.59 49.12 -42.55
N VAL A 590 -50.46 48.86 -43.23
CA VAL A 590 -50.40 47.85 -44.29
C VAL A 590 -50.79 46.48 -43.74
N LYS A 591 -50.24 46.07 -42.60
CA LYS A 591 -50.58 44.78 -41.96
C LYS A 591 -52.07 44.67 -41.61
N ILE A 592 -52.65 45.73 -41.05
CA ILE A 592 -54.10 45.77 -40.71
C ILE A 592 -54.95 45.62 -41.98
N LEU A 593 -54.63 46.36 -43.04
CA LEU A 593 -55.33 46.29 -44.32
C LEU A 593 -55.28 44.89 -44.92
N TYR A 594 -54.08 44.29 -45.00
CA TYR A 594 -53.92 42.94 -45.54
C TYR A 594 -54.64 41.88 -44.71
N THR A 595 -54.65 42.01 -43.38
CA THR A 595 -55.37 41.07 -42.50
C THR A 595 -56.87 41.14 -42.74
N PHE A 596 -57.43 42.35 -42.84
CA PHE A 596 -58.84 42.53 -43.16
C PHE A 596 -59.19 41.97 -44.55
N LEU A 597 -58.35 42.25 -45.55
CA LEU A 597 -58.52 41.76 -46.91
C LEU A 597 -58.55 40.22 -46.98
N ILE A 598 -57.61 39.55 -46.29
CA ILE A 598 -57.54 38.09 -46.25
C ILE A 598 -58.81 37.50 -45.60
N ILE A 599 -59.25 38.06 -44.46
CA ILE A 599 -60.46 37.61 -43.77
C ILE A 599 -61.70 37.81 -44.65
N ALA A 600 -61.81 38.96 -45.33
CA ALA A 600 -62.93 39.25 -46.21
C ALA A 600 -62.99 38.29 -47.41
N ILE A 601 -61.86 38.03 -48.07
CA ILE A 601 -61.79 37.14 -49.23
C ILE A 601 -62.10 35.70 -48.83
N ILE A 602 -61.46 35.18 -47.78
CA ILE A 602 -61.69 33.81 -47.32
C ILE A 602 -63.14 33.65 -46.82
N GLY A 603 -63.63 34.60 -46.02
CA GLY A 603 -65.00 34.58 -45.50
C GLY A 603 -66.04 34.62 -46.63
N PHE A 604 -65.84 35.47 -47.63
CA PHE A 604 -66.70 35.52 -48.81
C PHE A 604 -66.69 34.19 -49.58
N MET A 605 -65.51 33.59 -49.80
CA MET A 605 -65.40 32.33 -50.53
C MET A 605 -66.08 31.17 -49.78
N VAL A 606 -65.96 31.12 -48.44
CA VAL A 606 -66.66 30.14 -47.61
C VAL A 606 -68.18 30.33 -47.69
N LEU A 607 -68.68 31.56 -47.55
CA LEU A 607 -70.11 31.87 -47.69
C LEU A 607 -70.63 31.51 -49.08
N HIS A 608 -69.89 31.86 -50.13
CA HIS A 608 -70.24 31.52 -51.51
C HIS A 608 -70.36 29.99 -51.69
N ASN A 609 -69.37 29.23 -51.21
CA ASN A 609 -69.39 27.77 -51.28
C ASN A 609 -70.53 27.15 -50.47
N ILE A 610 -70.86 27.70 -49.29
CA ILE A 610 -72.00 27.26 -48.48
C ILE A 610 -73.31 27.52 -49.24
N PHE A 611 -73.49 28.71 -49.82
CA PHE A 611 -74.70 29.02 -50.59
C PHE A 611 -74.84 28.17 -51.86
N ASP A 612 -73.74 27.91 -52.57
CA ASP A 612 -73.74 26.99 -53.73
C ASP A 612 -74.06 25.55 -53.31
N PHE A 613 -73.50 25.10 -52.19
CA PHE A 613 -73.80 23.77 -51.61
C PHE A 613 -75.27 23.64 -51.20
N ILE A 614 -75.84 24.64 -50.52
CA ILE A 614 -77.27 24.67 -50.16
C ILE A 614 -78.15 24.68 -51.42
N LYS A 615 -77.78 25.45 -52.45
CA LYS A 615 -78.49 25.49 -53.74
C LYS A 615 -78.47 24.12 -54.43
N LYS A 616 -77.33 23.44 -54.46
CA LYS A 616 -77.19 22.08 -55.02
C LYS A 616 -77.98 21.04 -54.23
N LEU A 617 -78.06 21.15 -52.91
CA LEU A 617 -78.92 20.30 -52.09
C LEU A 617 -80.41 20.51 -52.37
N ARG A 618 -80.84 21.75 -52.63
CA ARG A 618 -82.24 22.10 -52.94
C ARG A 618 -82.68 21.76 -54.37
N THR A 619 -81.75 21.55 -55.31
CA THR A 619 -82.04 21.27 -56.73
C THR A 619 -81.96 19.78 -57.09
N LYS A 620 -81.65 18.90 -56.12
CA LYS A 620 -81.50 17.45 -56.31
C LYS A 620 -82.73 16.63 -55.86
N HIS A 621 -83.88 17.29 -55.68
CA HIS A 621 -85.18 16.67 -55.45
C HIS A 621 -86.16 17.10 -56.52
#